data_AF-A0AAD6SIX7-F1
#
_entry.id   AF-A0AAD6SIX7-F1
#
_cell.length_a   1.000
_cell.length_b   1.000
_cell.length_c   1.000
_cell.angle_alpha   90.00
_cell.angle_beta   90.00
_cell.angle_gamma   90.00
#
_symmetry.space_group_name_H-M   'P 1'
#
loop_
_entity.id
_entity.type
_entity.pdbx_description
1 polymer ?
#
loop_
_entity_poly.entity_id
_entity_poly.type
_entity_poly.pdbx_seq_one_letter_code
_entity_poly.pdbx_strand_id
1 'polypeptide(L)'
;MTWGLENLWRGGKEGGYAVRHGGRPVNDFGKPRAGDPEPADPDRPNFFEKAFPCLFPYGMGGLEADRPVDLNFGDHIKWTLQYHDRRFRRHETFPFVIFGISQRRQALMSARIQMRRKNFEKDARLMATITPEKLQQAAKEEEQKKPISDPAVKLLRQHVHSTVGRVKGSNAARTSMRSQLWSTSVYLWPWNLWITINPIDLHDPIAQIFAGERIDLDHFISTMGPDSDKRAENIAADPYAAAKFFHFMIRTILETLFGIEVAWREQSRSIRVGFDAVWSSGSQAAYDASEEHHLSASRKTSLTKAAIGGKRGYTSI
;
A
#
# COMPACT_ATOMS: atom_id res chain seq x y z
N MET A 1 -33.90 -13.46 -26.61
CA MET A 1 -32.95 -14.11 -25.68
C MET A 1 -32.38 -15.36 -26.34
N THR A 2 -31.63 -15.22 -27.43
CA THR A 2 -31.26 -16.36 -28.31
C THR A 2 -29.74 -16.53 -28.48
N TRP A 3 -28.93 -15.56 -28.03
CA TRP A 3 -27.49 -15.52 -28.29
C TRP A 3 -26.62 -16.15 -27.19
N GLY A 4 -27.19 -16.47 -26.02
CA GLY A 4 -26.45 -17.06 -24.90
C GLY A 4 -26.16 -18.55 -25.04
N LEU A 5 -26.71 -19.22 -26.07
CA LEU A 5 -26.66 -20.67 -26.25
C LEU A 5 -25.67 -21.14 -27.34
N GLU A 6 -25.09 -20.24 -28.13
CA GLU A 6 -24.09 -20.61 -29.17
C GLU A 6 -22.71 -20.99 -28.59
N ASN A 7 -22.47 -20.74 -27.29
CA ASN A 7 -21.27 -21.18 -26.59
C ASN A 7 -21.30 -22.65 -26.14
N LEU A 8 -22.31 -23.43 -26.57
CA LEU A 8 -22.35 -24.87 -26.31
C LEU A 8 -21.36 -25.60 -27.22
N TRP A 9 -20.13 -25.66 -26.72
CA TRP A 9 -18.98 -26.45 -27.14
C TRP A 9 -19.31 -27.71 -27.96
N ARG A 10 -19.27 -27.59 -29.29
CA ARG A 10 -19.33 -28.74 -30.22
C ARG A 10 -18.35 -28.49 -31.38
N GLY A 11 -17.06 -28.74 -31.19
CA GLY A 11 -16.12 -28.78 -32.33
C GLY A 11 -14.70 -28.26 -32.12
N GLY A 12 -14.30 -27.86 -30.91
CA GLY A 12 -12.90 -27.50 -30.62
C GLY A 12 -12.38 -26.22 -31.27
N LYS A 13 -13.26 -25.41 -31.87
CA LYS A 13 -12.98 -24.02 -32.27
C LYS A 13 -13.85 -23.10 -31.43
N GLU A 14 -13.20 -22.17 -30.72
CA GLU A 14 -13.85 -21.13 -29.93
C GLU A 14 -14.69 -20.24 -30.88
N GLY A 15 -15.97 -20.04 -30.55
CA GLY A 15 -16.88 -19.23 -31.35
C GLY A 15 -16.52 -17.74 -31.30
N GLY A 16 -17.10 -16.95 -32.21
CA GLY A 16 -16.94 -15.50 -32.19
C GLY A 16 -17.62 -14.87 -30.98
N TYR A 17 -16.87 -14.11 -30.18
CA TYR A 17 -17.46 -13.35 -29.08
C TYR A 17 -18.22 -12.14 -29.61
N ALA A 18 -19.51 -12.04 -29.28
CA ALA A 18 -20.27 -10.80 -29.43
C ALA A 18 -19.81 -9.79 -28.37
N VAL A 19 -18.73 -9.05 -28.66
CA VAL A 19 -18.23 -7.98 -27.80
C VAL A 19 -19.09 -6.74 -27.99
N ARG A 20 -20.05 -6.52 -27.10
CA ARG A 20 -20.75 -5.23 -27.03
C ARG A 20 -19.95 -4.30 -26.13
N HIS A 21 -19.23 -3.36 -26.74
CA HIS A 21 -18.57 -2.30 -25.98
C HIS A 21 -19.64 -1.44 -25.29
N GLY A 22 -19.67 -1.46 -23.96
CA GLY A 22 -20.49 -0.53 -23.20
C GLY A 22 -20.07 0.90 -23.52
N GLY A 23 -21.03 1.80 -23.81
CA GLY A 23 -20.77 3.22 -24.02
C GLY A 23 -20.26 3.95 -22.77
N ARG A 24 -20.17 3.24 -21.64
CA ARG A 24 -19.57 3.67 -20.39
C ARG A 24 -18.74 2.50 -19.85
N PRO A 25 -17.61 2.73 -19.18
CA PRO A 25 -16.90 1.67 -18.47
C PRO A 25 -17.88 0.98 -17.52
N VAL A 26 -17.82 -0.35 -17.38
CA VAL A 26 -18.61 -1.04 -16.37
C VAL A 26 -18.13 -0.58 -15.00
N ASN A 27 -19.05 -0.27 -14.09
CA ASN A 27 -18.71 0.00 -12.72
C ASN A 27 -18.55 -1.33 -11.99
N ASP A 28 -17.32 -1.83 -11.92
CA ASP A 28 -17.00 -3.04 -11.14
C ASP A 28 -17.01 -2.76 -9.61
N PHE A 29 -17.33 -1.54 -9.19
CA PHE A 29 -17.33 -1.13 -7.79
C PHE A 29 -18.75 -1.10 -7.23
N GLY A 30 -18.91 -1.49 -5.95
CA GLY A 30 -20.21 -1.62 -5.30
C GLY A 30 -20.92 -0.30 -4.99
N LYS A 31 -20.36 0.85 -5.40
CA LYS A 31 -20.96 2.18 -5.21
C LYS A 31 -21.24 2.88 -6.53
N PRO A 32 -22.36 3.61 -6.66
CA PRO A 32 -22.63 4.47 -7.80
C PRO A 32 -21.53 5.53 -7.98
N ARG A 33 -21.39 6.08 -9.20
CA ARG A 33 -20.37 7.10 -9.45
C ARG A 33 -20.81 8.43 -8.84
N ALA A 34 -19.84 9.26 -8.50
CA ALA A 34 -20.12 10.64 -8.12
C ALA A 34 -20.92 11.35 -9.24
N GLY A 35 -22.15 11.76 -8.93
CA GLY A 35 -23.09 12.38 -9.87
C GLY A 35 -24.15 11.45 -10.46
N ASP A 36 -24.11 10.14 -10.19
CA ASP A 36 -25.24 9.26 -10.48
C ASP A 36 -26.35 9.52 -9.42
N PRO A 37 -27.59 9.81 -9.83
CA PRO A 37 -28.69 10.19 -8.93
C PRO A 37 -29.34 8.96 -8.28
N GLU A 38 -28.54 8.05 -7.75
CA GLU A 38 -29.08 6.93 -6.98
C GLU A 38 -29.03 7.26 -5.49
N PRO A 39 -30.19 7.39 -4.83
CA PRO A 39 -30.21 7.51 -3.38
C PRO A 39 -29.56 6.28 -2.75
N ALA A 40 -28.97 6.47 -1.57
CA ALA A 40 -28.50 5.37 -0.75
C ALA A 40 -29.69 4.44 -0.46
N ASP A 41 -29.57 3.18 -0.84
CA ASP A 41 -30.61 2.19 -0.68
C ASP A 41 -30.07 1.10 0.27
N PRO A 42 -30.53 1.08 1.54
CA PRO A 42 -30.11 0.07 2.50
C PRO A 42 -30.44 -1.37 2.07
N ASP A 43 -31.42 -1.56 1.19
CA ASP A 43 -31.85 -2.87 0.69
C ASP A 43 -31.10 -3.28 -0.58
N ARG A 44 -30.19 -2.41 -1.08
CA ARG A 44 -29.37 -2.70 -2.26
C ARG A 44 -28.49 -3.91 -1.99
N PRO A 45 -28.51 -4.93 -2.86
CA PRO A 45 -27.71 -6.13 -2.65
C PRO A 45 -26.22 -5.83 -2.66
N ASN A 46 -25.53 -6.10 -1.55
CA ASN A 46 -24.08 -5.96 -1.46
C ASN A 46 -23.36 -7.25 -1.87
N PHE A 47 -22.26 -7.11 -2.62
CA PHE A 47 -21.43 -8.24 -3.03
C PHE A 47 -20.81 -9.00 -1.85
N PHE A 48 -20.26 -8.29 -0.86
CA PHE A 48 -19.53 -8.93 0.25
C PHE A 48 -20.47 -9.66 1.20
N GLU A 49 -21.66 -9.12 1.44
CA GLU A 49 -22.70 -9.77 2.25
C GLU A 49 -23.12 -11.11 1.63
N LYS A 50 -23.25 -11.16 0.30
CA LYS A 50 -23.63 -12.38 -0.44
C LYS A 50 -22.47 -13.36 -0.64
N ALA A 51 -21.26 -12.85 -0.87
CA ALA A 51 -20.08 -13.68 -1.11
C ALA A 51 -19.54 -14.33 0.17
N PHE A 52 -19.74 -13.68 1.33
CA PHE A 52 -19.23 -14.15 2.61
C PHE A 52 -20.34 -14.23 3.68
N PRO A 53 -21.36 -15.08 3.50
CA PRO A 53 -22.47 -15.20 4.44
C PRO A 53 -22.00 -15.62 5.85
N CYS A 54 -20.91 -16.38 5.96
CA CYS A 54 -20.30 -16.73 7.25
C CYS A 54 -19.66 -15.53 7.98
N LEU A 55 -19.23 -14.49 7.25
CA LEU A 55 -18.66 -13.26 7.80
C LEU A 55 -19.73 -12.18 8.01
N PHE A 56 -20.82 -12.24 7.25
CA PHE A 56 -21.96 -11.32 7.30
C PHE A 56 -23.27 -12.12 7.47
N PRO A 57 -23.51 -12.76 8.62
CA PRO A 57 -24.62 -13.70 8.81
C PRO A 57 -26.00 -13.09 8.66
N TYR A 58 -26.13 -11.78 8.90
CA TYR A 58 -27.38 -11.04 8.74
C TYR A 58 -27.55 -10.42 7.35
N GLY A 59 -26.60 -10.64 6.43
CA GLY A 59 -26.64 -10.01 5.11
C GLY A 59 -26.59 -8.48 5.17
N MET A 60 -25.90 -7.91 6.17
CA MET A 60 -25.78 -6.47 6.39
C MET A 60 -24.35 -6.10 6.81
N GLY A 61 -23.98 -4.84 6.63
CA GLY A 61 -22.70 -4.29 7.09
C GLY A 61 -21.53 -4.65 6.18
N GLY A 62 -21.79 -5.07 4.95
CA GLY A 62 -20.79 -5.38 3.95
C GLY A 62 -19.85 -4.21 3.65
N LEU A 63 -18.67 -4.53 3.12
CA LEU A 63 -17.78 -3.50 2.58
C LEU A 63 -18.54 -2.73 1.49
N GLU A 64 -18.43 -1.40 1.53
CA GLU A 64 -19.12 -0.50 0.59
C GLU A 64 -20.65 -0.51 0.61
N ALA A 65 -21.28 -1.19 1.58
CA ALA A 65 -22.72 -1.09 1.77
C ALA A 65 -23.15 0.37 1.96
N ASP A 66 -24.32 0.70 1.39
CA ASP A 66 -24.96 2.00 1.51
C ASP A 66 -25.23 2.31 2.99
N ARG A 67 -24.86 3.52 3.40
CA ARG A 67 -24.86 3.92 4.81
C ARG A 67 -24.96 5.44 4.92
N PRO A 68 -25.51 5.97 6.03
CA PRO A 68 -25.61 7.42 6.24
C PRO A 68 -24.26 8.14 6.24
N VAL A 69 -23.22 7.48 6.80
CA VAL A 69 -21.86 8.02 6.87
C VAL A 69 -20.95 7.20 5.98
N ASP A 70 -20.49 7.79 4.89
CA ASP A 70 -19.60 7.14 3.95
C ASP A 70 -18.30 6.66 4.63
N LEU A 71 -18.06 5.35 4.54
CA LEU A 71 -16.84 4.73 5.03
C LEU A 71 -15.93 4.39 3.86
N ASN A 72 -14.68 4.83 3.93
CA ASN A 72 -13.67 4.49 2.94
C ASN A 72 -13.42 2.97 2.96
N PHE A 73 -13.34 2.36 1.78
CA PHE A 73 -13.05 0.94 1.60
C PHE A 73 -11.82 0.47 2.40
N GLY A 74 -10.74 1.24 2.38
CA GLY A 74 -9.51 0.89 3.10
C GLY A 74 -9.67 0.93 4.61
N ASP A 75 -10.43 1.90 5.13
CA ASP A 75 -10.66 2.01 6.58
C ASP A 75 -11.64 0.95 7.07
N HIS A 76 -12.66 0.61 6.26
CA HIS A 76 -13.53 -0.52 6.57
C HIS A 76 -12.75 -1.84 6.57
N ILE A 77 -11.83 -2.06 5.62
CA ILE A 77 -10.93 -3.23 5.65
C ILE A 77 -10.12 -3.27 6.95
N LYS A 78 -9.48 -2.15 7.34
CA LYS A 78 -8.70 -2.10 8.59
C LYS A 78 -9.57 -2.50 9.78
N TRP A 79 -10.80 -2.00 9.85
CA TRP A 79 -11.75 -2.37 10.87
C TRP A 79 -12.08 -3.86 10.83
N THR A 80 -12.40 -4.44 9.66
CA THR A 80 -12.70 -5.89 9.56
C THR A 80 -11.54 -6.76 10.02
N LEU A 81 -10.30 -6.40 9.68
CA LEU A 81 -9.11 -7.14 10.11
C LEU A 81 -8.80 -6.98 11.62
N GLN A 82 -9.33 -5.93 12.25
CA GLN A 82 -9.21 -5.67 13.69
C GLN A 82 -10.46 -6.10 14.47
N TYR A 83 -11.43 -6.74 13.79
CA TYR A 83 -12.67 -7.16 14.42
C TYR A 83 -12.40 -8.16 15.55
N HIS A 84 -13.16 -8.02 16.65
CA HIS A 84 -12.84 -8.63 17.95
C HIS A 84 -12.65 -10.16 17.91
N ASP A 85 -13.48 -10.88 17.15
CA ASP A 85 -13.45 -12.34 17.03
C ASP A 85 -12.43 -12.85 15.98
N ARG A 86 -11.78 -11.93 15.24
CA ARG A 86 -10.77 -12.22 14.21
C ARG A 86 -11.26 -13.07 13.04
N ARG A 87 -12.58 -13.27 12.88
CA ARG A 87 -13.14 -14.13 11.83
C ARG A 87 -12.71 -13.71 10.43
N PHE A 88 -12.65 -12.40 10.17
CA PHE A 88 -12.31 -11.85 8.85
C PHE A 88 -10.86 -12.12 8.46
N ARG A 89 -9.93 -11.99 9.40
CA ARG A 89 -8.49 -12.16 9.12
C ARG A 89 -8.07 -13.62 9.07
N ARG A 90 -8.84 -14.52 9.71
CA ARG A 90 -8.64 -15.98 9.68
C ARG A 90 -9.42 -16.68 8.55
N HIS A 91 -10.33 -15.98 7.89
CA HIS A 91 -11.08 -16.56 6.78
C HIS A 91 -10.17 -16.82 5.57
N GLU A 92 -10.26 -18.02 5.00
CA GLU A 92 -9.33 -18.53 3.99
C GLU A 92 -9.16 -17.62 2.78
N THR A 93 -10.26 -17.04 2.27
CA THR A 93 -10.24 -16.27 1.00
C THR A 93 -10.46 -14.77 1.17
N PHE A 94 -10.97 -14.30 2.32
CA PHE A 94 -11.41 -12.92 2.47
C PHE A 94 -10.26 -11.93 2.36
N PRO A 95 -9.11 -12.12 3.06
CA PRO A 95 -7.93 -11.26 2.91
C PRO A 95 -7.41 -11.20 1.47
N PHE A 96 -7.45 -12.31 0.73
CA PHE A 96 -6.99 -12.36 -0.67
C PHE A 96 -7.92 -11.58 -1.60
N VAL A 97 -9.25 -11.74 -1.44
CA VAL A 97 -10.25 -11.03 -2.26
C VAL A 97 -10.16 -9.52 -2.03
N ILE A 98 -10.14 -9.07 -0.77
CA ILE A 98 -10.06 -7.63 -0.48
C ILE A 98 -8.73 -7.03 -0.94
N PHE A 99 -7.62 -7.79 -0.83
CA PHE A 99 -6.31 -7.36 -1.30
C PHE A 99 -6.29 -7.23 -2.83
N GLY A 100 -6.80 -8.22 -3.56
CA GLY A 100 -6.91 -8.18 -5.02
C GLY A 100 -7.77 -7.02 -5.51
N ILE A 101 -8.91 -6.78 -4.86
CA ILE A 101 -9.77 -5.61 -5.13
C ILE A 101 -9.00 -4.30 -4.88
N SER A 102 -8.27 -4.20 -3.77
CA SER A 102 -7.45 -3.01 -3.44
C SER A 102 -6.36 -2.76 -4.49
N GLN A 103 -5.63 -3.80 -4.91
CA GLN A 103 -4.60 -3.68 -5.96
C GLN A 103 -5.20 -3.30 -7.31
N ARG A 104 -6.30 -3.94 -7.72
CA ARG A 104 -7.02 -3.62 -8.97
C ARG A 104 -7.47 -2.17 -8.97
N ARG A 105 -8.01 -1.67 -7.84
CA ARG A 105 -8.40 -0.26 -7.68
C ARG A 105 -7.23 0.70 -7.83
N GLN A 106 -6.09 0.40 -7.20
CA GLN A 106 -4.88 1.21 -7.35
C GLN A 106 -4.40 1.25 -8.81
N ALA A 107 -4.41 0.09 -9.49
CA ALA A 107 -4.01 -0.01 -10.90
C ALA A 107 -4.97 0.79 -11.82
N LEU A 108 -6.28 0.59 -11.68
CA LEU A 108 -7.30 1.29 -12.47
C LEU A 108 -7.29 2.80 -12.23
N MET A 109 -7.07 3.23 -10.98
CA MET A 109 -6.97 4.66 -10.65
C MET A 109 -5.72 5.28 -11.29
N SER A 110 -4.59 4.58 -11.27
CA SER A 110 -3.37 5.00 -11.96
C SER A 110 -3.57 5.05 -13.47
N ALA A 111 -4.20 4.02 -14.06
CA ALA A 111 -4.52 3.97 -15.49
C ALA A 111 -5.43 5.13 -15.90
N ARG A 112 -6.47 5.43 -15.11
CA ARG A 112 -7.35 6.60 -15.36
C ARG A 112 -6.57 7.91 -15.41
N ILE A 113 -5.57 8.08 -14.55
CA ILE A 113 -4.70 9.27 -14.56
C ILE A 113 -3.85 9.30 -15.84
N GLN A 114 -3.31 8.16 -16.28
CA GLN A 114 -2.55 8.07 -17.53
C GLN A 114 -3.42 8.41 -18.75
N MET A 115 -4.65 7.91 -18.79
CA MET A 115 -5.60 8.16 -19.88
C MET A 115 -6.04 9.62 -19.99
N ARG A 116 -5.95 10.40 -18.90
CA ARG A 116 -6.29 11.82 -18.88
C ARG A 116 -5.18 12.73 -19.43
N ARG A 117 -4.02 12.18 -19.78
CA ARG A 117 -2.91 12.97 -20.33
C ARG A 117 -3.22 13.39 -21.76
N LYS A 118 -2.79 14.59 -22.14
CA LYS A 118 -3.03 15.18 -23.48
C LYS A 118 -2.50 14.32 -24.63
N ASN A 119 -1.41 13.58 -24.41
CA ASN A 119 -0.78 12.74 -25.42
C ASN A 119 -1.40 11.33 -25.52
N PHE A 120 -2.40 10.99 -24.69
CA PHE A 120 -2.94 9.64 -24.63
C PHE A 120 -3.48 9.15 -25.97
N GLU A 121 -4.18 9.97 -26.74
CA GLU A 121 -4.71 9.54 -28.05
C GLU A 121 -3.61 9.17 -29.05
N LYS A 122 -2.52 9.95 -29.06
CA LYS A 122 -1.35 9.65 -29.90
C LYS A 122 -0.70 8.34 -29.48
N ASP A 123 -0.53 8.17 -28.18
CA ASP A 123 0.06 6.95 -27.60
C ASP A 123 -0.83 5.73 -27.88
N ALA A 124 -2.15 5.87 -27.77
CA ALA A 124 -3.11 4.81 -28.07
C ALA A 124 -3.08 4.38 -29.53
N ARG A 125 -2.99 5.34 -30.48
CA ARG A 125 -2.84 5.03 -31.90
C ARG A 125 -1.56 4.27 -32.19
N LEU A 126 -0.45 4.64 -31.55
CA LEU A 126 0.82 3.92 -31.71
C LEU A 126 0.74 2.51 -31.11
N MET A 127 0.18 2.37 -29.91
CA MET A 127 -0.01 1.07 -29.26
C MET A 127 -0.98 0.15 -30.03
N ALA A 128 -1.93 0.70 -30.78
CA ALA A 128 -2.82 -0.09 -31.65
C ALA A 128 -2.08 -0.78 -32.81
N THR A 129 -0.84 -0.37 -33.13
CA THR A 129 0.00 -1.01 -34.16
C THR A 129 0.78 -2.23 -33.64
N ILE A 130 0.59 -2.61 -32.37
CA ILE A 130 1.26 -3.74 -31.76
C ILE A 130 0.64 -5.04 -32.29
N THR A 131 1.48 -5.94 -32.77
CA THR A 131 1.09 -7.27 -33.24
C THR A 131 1.78 -8.35 -32.40
N PRO A 132 1.27 -9.60 -32.39
CA PRO A 132 1.90 -10.70 -31.69
C PRO A 132 3.37 -10.91 -32.09
N GLU A 133 3.71 -10.71 -33.36
CA GLU A 133 5.07 -10.88 -33.89
C GLU A 133 6.02 -9.84 -33.30
N LYS A 134 5.57 -8.58 -33.17
CA LYS A 134 6.34 -7.51 -32.52
C LYS A 134 6.59 -7.80 -31.04
N LEU A 135 5.59 -8.37 -30.34
CA LEU A 135 5.74 -8.78 -28.94
C LEU A 135 6.71 -9.96 -28.78
N GLN A 136 6.62 -10.97 -29.66
CA GLN A 136 7.54 -12.10 -29.66
C GLN A 136 8.98 -11.66 -29.95
N GLN A 137 9.16 -10.72 -30.90
CA GLN A 137 10.46 -10.15 -31.19
C GLN A 137 11.03 -9.38 -29.99
N ALA A 138 10.21 -8.55 -29.35
CA ALA A 138 10.62 -7.82 -28.14
C ALA A 138 10.99 -8.76 -26.99
N ALA A 139 10.29 -9.90 -26.84
CA ALA A 139 10.63 -10.91 -25.84
C ALA A 139 12.00 -11.55 -26.10
N LYS A 140 12.31 -11.88 -27.37
CA LYS A 140 13.65 -12.38 -27.77
C LYS A 140 14.75 -11.34 -27.52
N GLU A 141 14.47 -10.08 -27.80
CA GLU A 141 15.41 -8.98 -27.52
C GLU A 141 15.69 -8.84 -26.03
N GLU A 142 14.65 -8.92 -25.18
CA GLU A 142 14.79 -8.86 -23.72
C GLU A 142 15.56 -10.06 -23.16
N GLU A 143 15.33 -11.28 -23.67
CA GLU A 143 16.09 -12.48 -23.31
C GLU A 143 17.58 -12.35 -23.66
N GLN A 144 17.88 -11.75 -24.80
CA GLN A 144 19.25 -11.42 -25.23
C GLN A 144 19.84 -10.18 -24.52
N LYS A 145 19.13 -9.60 -23.54
CA LYS A 145 19.50 -8.36 -22.83
C LYS A 145 19.72 -7.16 -23.76
N LYS A 146 19.09 -7.15 -24.92
CA LYS A 146 19.11 -6.03 -25.86
C LYS A 146 17.98 -5.06 -25.53
N PRO A 147 18.15 -3.76 -25.81
CA PRO A 147 17.03 -2.83 -25.75
C PRO A 147 15.98 -3.28 -26.77
N ILE A 148 14.71 -3.23 -26.36
CA ILE A 148 13.58 -3.45 -27.27
C ILE A 148 13.79 -2.54 -28.50
N SER A 149 13.47 -2.98 -29.70
CA SER A 149 13.64 -2.18 -30.92
C SER A 149 12.38 -1.36 -31.20
N ASP A 150 11.22 -2.02 -31.25
CA ASP A 150 9.94 -1.45 -31.65
C ASP A 150 9.46 -0.31 -30.71
N PRO A 151 9.14 0.88 -31.25
CA PRO A 151 8.72 2.03 -30.45
C PRO A 151 7.35 1.89 -29.81
N ALA A 152 6.42 1.13 -30.42
CA ALA A 152 5.09 0.90 -29.84
C ALA A 152 5.19 -0.03 -28.62
N VAL A 153 6.00 -1.09 -28.71
CA VAL A 153 6.25 -2.01 -27.58
C VAL A 153 7.00 -1.31 -26.45
N LYS A 154 7.99 -0.45 -26.76
CA LYS A 154 8.62 0.42 -25.74
C LYS A 154 7.61 1.30 -25.03
N LEU A 155 6.75 1.96 -25.79
CA LEU A 155 5.74 2.86 -25.24
C LEU A 155 4.74 2.09 -24.36
N LEU A 156 4.30 0.90 -24.79
CA LEU A 156 3.48 0.03 -23.96
C LEU A 156 4.16 -0.30 -22.63
N ARG A 157 5.43 -0.73 -22.67
CA ARG A 157 6.20 -1.05 -21.45
C ARG A 157 6.29 0.16 -20.51
N GLN A 158 6.51 1.35 -21.05
CA GLN A 158 6.54 2.59 -20.27
C GLN A 158 5.18 2.90 -19.63
N HIS A 159 4.07 2.75 -20.37
CA HIS A 159 2.72 2.93 -19.85
C HIS A 159 2.40 1.93 -18.74
N VAL A 160 2.72 0.66 -18.93
CA VAL A 160 2.57 -0.39 -17.91
C VAL A 160 3.37 -0.05 -16.66
N HIS A 161 4.66 0.27 -16.80
CA HIS A 161 5.52 0.63 -15.68
C HIS A 161 4.98 1.83 -14.90
N SER A 162 4.55 2.88 -15.61
CA SER A 162 4.00 4.09 -15.00
C SER A 162 2.64 3.87 -14.32
N THR A 163 1.84 2.95 -14.83
CA THR A 163 0.54 2.58 -14.25
C THR A 163 0.76 1.79 -12.96
N VAL A 164 1.62 0.78 -13.03
CA VAL A 164 1.91 -0.17 -11.96
C VAL A 164 2.77 0.45 -10.85
N GLY A 165 3.51 1.53 -11.13
CA GLY A 165 4.33 2.24 -10.14
C GLY A 165 3.57 2.77 -8.91
N ARG A 166 2.24 2.95 -9.02
CA ARG A 166 1.38 3.34 -7.89
C ARG A 166 0.76 2.16 -7.14
N VAL A 167 0.90 0.94 -7.66
CA VAL A 167 0.40 -0.28 -7.02
C VAL A 167 1.42 -0.73 -5.98
N LYS A 168 1.01 -0.77 -4.71
CA LYS A 168 1.89 -1.18 -3.62
C LYS A 168 2.44 -2.59 -3.86
N GLY A 169 3.75 -2.76 -3.64
CA GLY A 169 4.44 -4.04 -3.80
C GLY A 169 4.82 -4.40 -5.23
N SER A 170 4.47 -3.56 -6.22
CA SER A 170 4.91 -3.78 -7.59
C SER A 170 6.41 -3.54 -7.79
N ASN A 171 6.99 -4.13 -8.84
CA ASN A 171 8.40 -3.91 -9.16
C ASN A 171 8.70 -2.43 -9.42
N ALA A 172 7.81 -1.72 -10.10
CA ALA A 172 7.95 -0.29 -10.33
C ALA A 172 7.93 0.53 -9.02
N ALA A 173 7.04 0.19 -8.08
CA ALA A 173 7.03 0.82 -6.76
C ALA A 173 8.31 0.52 -5.96
N ARG A 174 8.82 -0.72 -6.02
CA ARG A 174 10.09 -1.11 -5.39
C ARG A 174 11.28 -0.35 -5.98
N THR A 175 11.37 -0.23 -7.30
CA THR A 175 12.41 0.57 -7.97
C THR A 175 12.35 2.02 -7.51
N SER A 176 11.16 2.62 -7.44
CA SER A 176 11.00 3.98 -6.92
C SER A 176 11.48 4.13 -5.48
N MET A 177 11.18 3.17 -4.59
CA MET A 177 11.66 3.20 -3.20
C MET A 177 13.19 3.05 -3.12
N ARG A 178 13.80 2.20 -3.97
CA ARG A 178 15.26 2.07 -4.05
C ARG A 178 15.92 3.36 -4.52
N SER A 179 15.34 4.05 -5.51
CA SER A 179 15.84 5.35 -5.96
C SER A 179 15.77 6.40 -4.85
N GLN A 180 14.70 6.40 -4.05
CA GLN A 180 14.59 7.27 -2.87
C GLN A 180 15.68 6.97 -1.84
N LEU A 181 15.85 5.70 -1.48
CA LEU A 181 16.89 5.26 -0.55
C LEU A 181 18.29 5.73 -1.01
N TRP A 182 18.59 5.53 -2.30
CA TRP A 182 19.86 5.97 -2.88
C TRP A 182 20.02 7.49 -2.83
N SER A 183 19.00 8.26 -3.21
CA SER A 183 19.06 9.73 -3.14
C SER A 183 19.23 10.27 -1.72
N THR A 184 18.57 9.64 -0.73
CA THR A 184 18.71 10.00 0.68
C THR A 184 20.11 9.72 1.19
N SER A 185 20.70 8.58 0.79
CA SER A 185 22.07 8.20 1.13
C SER A 185 23.11 9.18 0.56
N VAL A 186 22.91 9.66 -0.68
CA VAL A 186 23.76 10.70 -1.28
C VAL A 186 23.62 12.02 -0.52
N TYR A 187 22.42 12.37 -0.07
CA TYR A 187 22.14 13.62 0.63
C TYR A 187 22.66 13.64 2.10
N LEU A 188 22.49 12.54 2.84
CA LEU A 188 22.77 12.47 4.29
C LEU A 188 24.20 12.02 4.66
N TRP A 189 25.17 12.23 3.75
CA TRP A 189 26.57 11.78 3.88
C TRP A 189 26.78 10.25 3.76
N PRO A 190 27.93 9.80 3.23
CA PRO A 190 28.10 8.42 2.75
C PRO A 190 28.42 7.37 3.82
N TRP A 191 28.35 7.68 5.12
CA TRP A 191 28.49 6.68 6.18
C TRP A 191 27.22 5.84 6.25
N ASN A 192 27.12 4.88 5.33
CA ASN A 192 25.97 4.01 5.21
C ASN A 192 26.28 2.64 5.79
N LEU A 193 25.50 2.23 6.79
CA LEU A 193 25.49 0.85 7.27
C LEU A 193 24.29 0.14 6.65
N TRP A 194 24.55 -0.92 5.88
CA TRP A 194 23.49 -1.77 5.33
C TRP A 194 23.20 -2.91 6.30
N ILE A 195 22.01 -2.90 6.91
CA ILE A 195 21.55 -3.96 7.82
C ILE A 195 20.23 -4.52 7.31
N THR A 196 20.09 -5.84 7.33
CA THR A 196 18.81 -6.52 7.15
C THR A 196 18.31 -6.99 8.51
N ILE A 197 17.23 -6.40 9.00
CA ILE A 197 16.56 -6.81 10.24
C ILE A 197 15.42 -7.75 9.85
N ASN A 198 15.49 -9.00 10.29
CA ASN A 198 14.49 -10.03 9.97
C ASN A 198 13.97 -10.69 11.26
N PRO A 199 12.99 -10.07 11.95
CA PRO A 199 12.35 -10.69 13.11
C PRO A 199 11.66 -11.99 12.72
N ILE A 200 11.84 -13.04 13.52
CA ILE A 200 11.22 -14.34 13.30
C ILE A 200 9.99 -14.49 14.18
N ASP A 201 8.84 -14.74 13.57
CA ASP A 201 7.54 -14.87 14.25
C ASP A 201 7.28 -16.26 14.83
N LEU A 202 7.90 -17.30 14.27
CA LEU A 202 7.72 -18.70 14.71
C LEU A 202 8.29 -19.00 16.10
N HIS A 203 9.32 -18.27 16.53
CA HIS A 203 10.01 -18.50 17.80
C HIS A 203 9.82 -17.34 18.79
N ASP A 204 9.05 -16.32 18.43
CA ASP A 204 8.84 -15.17 19.28
C ASP A 204 7.46 -15.25 19.98
N PRO A 205 7.41 -15.32 21.32
CA PRO A 205 6.16 -15.34 22.07
C PRO A 205 5.33 -14.06 21.87
N ILE A 206 5.94 -12.92 21.53
CA ILE A 206 5.22 -11.68 21.22
C ILE A 206 4.36 -11.86 19.95
N ALA A 207 4.84 -12.62 18.96
CA ALA A 207 4.05 -12.93 17.77
C ALA A 207 2.76 -13.69 18.12
N GLN A 208 2.83 -14.54 19.15
CA GLN A 208 1.69 -15.32 19.63
C GLN A 208 0.62 -14.44 20.30
N ILE A 209 1.01 -13.34 20.94
CA ILE A 209 0.06 -12.34 21.48
C ILE A 209 -0.79 -11.75 20.36
N PHE A 210 -0.15 -11.40 19.23
CA PHE A 210 -0.87 -10.89 18.06
C PHE A 210 -1.80 -11.96 17.44
N ALA A 211 -1.41 -13.24 17.49
CA ALA A 211 -2.21 -14.36 17.02
C ALA A 211 -3.38 -14.68 17.96
N GLY A 212 -3.24 -14.36 19.24
CA GLY A 212 -4.31 -14.48 20.21
C GLY A 212 -4.02 -15.11 21.54
N GLU A 213 -2.79 -15.55 21.73
CA GLU A 213 -2.40 -16.24 22.95
C GLU A 213 -2.40 -15.28 24.13
N ARG A 214 -2.78 -15.81 25.29
CA ARG A 214 -2.80 -15.08 26.55
C ARG A 214 -1.43 -15.20 27.20
N ILE A 215 -0.52 -14.32 26.80
CA ILE A 215 0.82 -14.22 27.39
C ILE A 215 0.83 -12.93 28.22
N ASP A 216 1.18 -13.08 29.50
CA ASP A 216 1.35 -11.94 30.40
C ASP A 216 2.63 -11.17 30.01
N LEU A 217 2.46 -9.90 29.65
CA LEU A 217 3.57 -9.01 29.30
C LEU A 217 4.21 -8.35 30.53
N ASP A 218 3.49 -8.27 31.66
CA ASP A 218 4.01 -7.69 32.89
C ASP A 218 5.01 -8.66 33.57
N HIS A 219 4.78 -9.97 33.42
CA HIS A 219 5.66 -11.05 33.89
C HIS A 219 6.18 -11.90 32.74
N PHE A 220 6.72 -11.24 31.71
CA PHE A 220 7.14 -11.90 30.48
C PHE A 220 8.32 -12.87 30.68
N ILE A 221 8.14 -14.13 30.23
CA ILE A 221 9.21 -15.12 30.12
C ILE A 221 9.36 -15.49 28.63
N SER A 222 10.59 -15.52 28.12
CA SER A 222 10.86 -15.78 26.70
C SER A 222 10.41 -17.15 26.19
N THR A 223 10.15 -18.09 27.10
CA THR A 223 9.63 -19.44 26.81
C THR A 223 8.12 -19.58 27.04
N MET A 224 7.43 -18.51 27.46
CA MET A 224 5.98 -18.54 27.62
C MET A 224 5.26 -18.67 26.28
N GLY A 225 4.10 -19.32 26.33
CA GLY A 225 3.26 -19.52 25.16
C GLY A 225 3.25 -20.99 24.70
N PRO A 226 2.61 -21.24 23.54
CA PRO A 226 2.45 -22.60 23.05
C PRO A 226 3.77 -23.22 22.55
N ASP A 227 3.75 -24.54 22.36
CA ASP A 227 4.86 -25.29 21.77
C ASP A 227 5.16 -24.87 20.32
N SER A 228 6.25 -25.38 19.75
CA SER A 228 6.72 -24.98 18.43
C SER A 228 5.71 -25.24 17.32
N ASP A 229 5.01 -26.37 17.38
CA ASP A 229 4.07 -26.77 16.34
C ASP A 229 2.83 -25.90 16.38
N LYS A 230 2.33 -25.64 17.60
CA LYS A 230 1.16 -24.79 17.79
C LYS A 230 1.45 -23.33 17.46
N ARG A 231 2.67 -22.83 17.72
CA ARG A 231 3.10 -21.49 17.26
C ARG A 231 3.05 -21.37 15.74
N ALA A 232 3.54 -22.38 15.03
CA ALA A 232 3.53 -22.40 13.57
C ALA A 232 2.08 -22.44 13.02
N GLU A 233 1.22 -23.26 13.62
CA GLU A 233 -0.21 -23.33 13.28
C GLU A 233 -0.91 -21.98 13.47
N ASN A 234 -0.70 -21.33 14.62
CA ASN A 234 -1.28 -20.04 14.95
C ASN A 234 -0.90 -18.93 13.94
N ILE A 235 0.37 -18.90 13.54
CA ILE A 235 0.88 -17.93 12.55
C ILE A 235 0.32 -18.23 11.16
N ALA A 236 0.29 -19.51 10.76
CA ALA A 236 -0.26 -19.91 9.46
C ALA A 236 -1.76 -19.59 9.34
N ALA A 237 -2.51 -19.77 10.44
CA ALA A 237 -3.94 -19.48 10.49
C ALA A 237 -4.26 -17.97 10.51
N ASP A 238 -3.28 -17.11 10.83
CA ASP A 238 -3.49 -15.67 11.00
C ASP A 238 -2.32 -14.83 10.42
N PRO A 239 -2.22 -14.71 9.08
CA PRO A 239 -1.16 -13.92 8.44
C PRO A 239 -1.18 -12.44 8.84
N TYR A 240 -2.33 -11.94 9.29
CA TYR A 240 -2.44 -10.58 9.81
C TYR A 240 -1.68 -10.40 11.13
N ALA A 241 -1.71 -11.41 12.01
CA ALA A 241 -0.93 -11.42 13.24
C ALA A 241 0.57 -11.34 12.96
N ALA A 242 1.07 -12.14 12.02
CA ALA A 242 2.47 -12.10 11.57
C ALA A 242 2.86 -10.71 11.04
N ALA A 243 2.00 -10.11 10.20
CA ALA A 243 2.24 -8.78 9.66
C ALA A 243 2.24 -7.69 10.75
N LYS A 244 1.33 -7.79 11.73
CA LYS A 244 1.26 -6.88 12.90
C LYS A 244 2.50 -7.01 13.76
N PHE A 245 2.94 -8.24 14.05
CA PHE A 245 4.17 -8.52 14.79
C PHE A 245 5.39 -7.92 14.09
N PHE A 246 5.58 -8.21 12.80
CA PHE A 246 6.70 -7.66 12.04
C PHE A 246 6.69 -6.12 12.06
N HIS A 247 5.52 -5.51 11.84
CA HIS A 247 5.38 -4.06 11.89
C HIS A 247 5.71 -3.49 13.28
N PHE A 248 5.22 -4.13 14.34
CA PHE A 248 5.51 -3.75 15.72
C PHE A 248 7.01 -3.85 16.00
N MET A 249 7.65 -4.97 15.68
CA MET A 249 9.08 -5.18 15.93
C MET A 249 9.96 -4.18 15.18
N ILE A 250 9.71 -3.95 13.89
CA ILE A 250 10.48 -2.96 13.12
C ILE A 250 10.30 -1.56 13.71
N ARG A 251 9.07 -1.19 14.10
CA ARG A 251 8.81 0.10 14.73
C ARG A 251 9.56 0.24 16.06
N THR A 252 9.45 -0.76 16.93
CA THR A 252 10.13 -0.78 18.23
C THR A 252 11.65 -0.68 18.06
N ILE A 253 12.23 -1.35 17.07
CA ILE A 253 13.68 -1.27 16.79
C ILE A 253 14.05 0.14 16.27
N LEU A 254 13.27 0.71 15.35
CA LEU A 254 13.51 2.07 14.86
C LEU A 254 13.45 3.11 15.98
N GLU A 255 12.44 3.03 16.84
CA GLU A 255 12.23 3.97 17.94
C GLU A 255 13.25 3.76 19.07
N THR A 256 13.46 2.53 19.54
CA THR A 256 14.26 2.27 20.76
C THR A 256 15.76 2.09 20.48
N LEU A 257 16.15 1.41 19.40
CA LEU A 257 17.55 1.15 19.10
C LEU A 257 18.18 2.31 18.30
N PHE A 258 17.44 2.87 17.34
CA PHE A 258 17.96 3.92 16.46
C PHE A 258 17.51 5.34 16.85
N GLY A 259 16.57 5.49 17.79
CA GLY A 259 16.05 6.81 18.18
C GLY A 259 15.28 7.52 17.06
N ILE A 260 14.76 6.78 16.08
CA ILE A 260 14.04 7.31 14.93
C ILE A 260 12.55 7.30 15.25
N GLU A 261 12.00 8.47 15.54
CA GLU A 261 10.56 8.63 15.70
C GLU A 261 9.87 8.66 14.33
N VAL A 262 9.02 7.68 14.08
CA VAL A 262 8.19 7.65 12.87
C VAL A 262 6.88 8.38 13.16
N ALA A 263 6.89 9.71 12.98
CA ALA A 263 5.67 10.51 13.12
C ALA A 263 4.66 10.19 12.01
N TRP A 264 3.42 9.89 12.40
CA TRP A 264 2.31 9.75 11.45
C TRP A 264 1.93 11.13 10.90
N ARG A 265 2.15 11.37 9.60
CA ARG A 265 1.27 12.30 8.88
C ARG A 265 -0.03 11.57 8.61
N GLU A 266 -1.04 11.86 9.43
CA GLU A 266 -2.42 11.57 9.08
C GLU A 266 -2.68 12.23 7.72
N GLN A 267 -2.88 11.44 6.66
CA GLN A 267 -3.28 11.99 5.37
C GLN A 267 -4.72 12.50 5.52
N SER A 268 -4.87 13.70 6.06
CA SER A 268 -6.10 14.49 5.98
C SER A 268 -6.35 14.74 4.50
N ARG A 269 -7.08 13.83 3.83
CA ARG A 269 -7.50 14.02 2.46
C ARG A 269 -8.63 15.03 2.42
N SER A 270 -8.29 16.32 2.51
CA SER A 270 -9.12 17.33 1.88
C SER A 270 -9.00 17.09 0.38
N ILE A 271 -10.05 16.55 -0.23
CA ILE A 271 -10.20 16.55 -1.68
C ILE A 271 -10.38 18.02 -2.07
N ARG A 272 -9.29 18.71 -2.40
CA ARG A 272 -9.34 19.84 -3.32
C ARG A 272 -8.85 19.32 -4.66
N VAL A 273 -9.79 19.24 -5.60
CA VAL A 273 -9.48 19.08 -7.02
C VAL A 273 -8.70 20.33 -7.43
N GLY A 274 -7.40 20.18 -7.60
CA GLY A 274 -6.52 21.24 -8.09
C GLY A 274 -5.32 20.58 -8.74
N PHE A 275 -5.22 20.73 -10.05
CA PHE A 275 -3.97 20.58 -10.77
C PHE A 275 -2.87 21.30 -10.00
N ASP A 276 -1.75 20.63 -9.71
CA ASP A 276 -0.43 21.21 -9.92
C ASP A 276 0.62 20.11 -10.01
N ALA A 277 1.44 20.26 -11.04
CA ALA A 277 2.44 19.34 -11.50
C ALA A 277 3.79 19.64 -10.81
N VAL A 278 4.55 18.56 -10.55
CA VAL A 278 6.00 18.47 -10.81
C VAL A 278 6.93 19.49 -10.10
N TRP A 279 7.65 18.97 -9.10
CA TRP A 279 8.97 19.40 -8.58
C TRP A 279 9.12 20.81 -7.97
N SER A 280 9.46 20.86 -6.67
CA SER A 280 10.66 21.55 -6.21
C SER A 280 11.16 20.96 -4.88
N SER A 281 12.45 20.65 -4.87
CA SER A 281 13.30 20.33 -3.73
C SER A 281 13.75 21.63 -3.03
N GLY A 282 13.96 21.57 -1.72
CA GLY A 282 14.83 22.52 -1.01
C GLY A 282 14.12 23.35 0.07
N SER A 283 14.58 23.15 1.31
CA SER A 283 14.67 24.14 2.39
C SER A 283 13.65 25.29 2.43
N GLN A 284 12.79 25.27 3.45
CA GLN A 284 12.36 26.51 4.10
C GLN A 284 12.51 26.36 5.62
N ALA A 285 13.75 26.27 6.07
CA ALA A 285 14.13 26.83 7.36
C ALA A 285 14.28 28.34 7.16
N ALA A 286 13.23 29.10 7.48
CA ALA A 286 13.24 30.55 7.69
C ALA A 286 11.84 30.97 8.15
N TYR A 287 11.51 30.73 9.42
CA TYR A 287 10.58 31.61 10.12
C TYR A 287 11.45 32.55 10.93
N ASP A 288 11.83 33.63 10.26
CA ASP A 288 12.59 34.73 10.84
C ASP A 288 11.80 35.38 11.97
N ALA A 289 12.55 35.67 13.02
CA ALA A 289 12.22 36.65 14.02
C ALA A 289 12.01 38.03 13.37
N SER A 290 10.83 38.61 13.57
CA SER A 290 10.64 40.05 13.87
C SER A 290 9.14 40.36 13.94
N GLU A 291 8.62 40.41 15.16
CA GLU A 291 7.88 41.59 15.64
C GLU A 291 7.79 41.51 17.16
N GLU A 292 8.66 42.28 17.81
CA GLU A 292 8.45 42.75 19.18
C GLU A 292 7.20 43.65 19.19
N HIS A 293 6.31 43.48 20.16
CA HIS A 293 6.12 44.51 21.19
C HIS A 293 5.14 44.05 22.29
N HIS A 294 5.50 44.47 23.50
CA HIS A 294 4.71 44.59 24.74
C HIS A 294 4.67 43.43 25.76
N LEU A 295 5.57 43.60 26.74
CA LEU A 295 5.30 43.76 28.19
C LEU A 295 5.93 42.72 29.13
N SER A 296 6.99 43.20 29.80
CA SER A 296 7.10 43.25 31.26
C SER A 296 7.70 42.04 32.02
N ALA A 297 8.99 42.23 32.30
CA ALA A 297 9.58 42.24 33.65
C ALA A 297 10.07 40.94 34.32
N SER A 298 11.37 41.01 34.65
CA SER A 298 11.91 40.78 36.00
C SER A 298 12.14 39.33 36.47
N ARG A 299 13.39 38.83 36.36
CA ARG A 299 14.35 38.71 37.50
C ARG A 299 15.59 37.84 37.17
N LYS A 300 16.75 38.41 37.53
CA LYS A 300 17.96 37.82 38.16
C LYS A 300 18.83 36.86 37.31
N THR A 301 19.97 37.28 36.77
CA THR A 301 21.32 37.25 37.38
C THR A 301 21.58 36.09 38.35
N SER A 302 22.51 35.17 38.02
CA SER A 302 23.90 35.17 38.54
C SER A 302 24.61 33.80 38.43
N LEU A 303 25.88 33.84 37.99
CA LEU A 303 27.04 32.99 38.40
C LEU A 303 27.00 31.49 38.02
N THR A 304 28.04 30.80 37.53
CA THR A 304 29.49 30.96 37.70
C THR A 304 30.26 30.12 36.66
N LYS A 305 31.45 30.62 36.27
CA LYS A 305 32.51 29.97 35.47
C LYS A 305 33.46 29.18 36.39
N ALA A 306 33.96 28.01 35.95
CA ALA A 306 35.28 27.36 36.23
C ALA A 306 35.14 25.84 35.97
N ALA A 307 36.07 25.04 35.44
CA ALA A 307 37.49 25.12 35.06
C ALA A 307 37.75 24.07 33.94
N ILE A 308 38.41 24.40 32.83
CA ILE A 308 39.83 24.17 32.48
C ILE A 308 40.40 22.75 32.80
N GLY A 309 40.71 22.00 31.73
CA GLY A 309 42.01 21.34 31.54
C GLY A 309 42.08 19.82 31.72
N GLY A 310 42.32 19.06 30.64
CA GLY A 310 42.62 17.62 30.76
C GLY A 310 42.81 16.84 29.47
N LYS A 311 43.92 17.09 28.77
CA LYS A 311 44.71 16.23 27.84
C LYS A 311 44.04 15.14 26.98
N ARG A 312 44.31 15.27 25.67
CA ARG A 312 44.30 14.23 24.62
C ARG A 312 45.20 13.04 24.99
N GLY A 313 44.73 11.83 24.69
CA GLY A 313 45.51 10.61 24.61
C GLY A 313 44.91 9.68 23.56
N TYR A 314 45.60 9.52 22.43
CA TYR A 314 45.32 8.50 21.42
C TYR A 314 45.81 7.15 21.92
N THR A 315 44.99 6.10 21.79
CA THR A 315 45.49 4.73 21.60
C THR A 315 44.50 3.91 20.79
N SER A 316 45.03 3.35 19.70
CA SER A 316 44.45 2.35 18.82
C SER A 316 44.35 0.98 19.51
N ILE A 317 43.21 0.31 19.36
CA ILE A 317 43.07 -1.12 19.00
C ILE A 317 41.83 -1.22 18.11
#